data_AF-M0A0B4-F1
#
_entry.id   AF-M0A0B4-F1
#
_cell.length_a   1.000
_cell.length_b   1.000
_cell.length_c   1.000
_cell.angle_alpha   90.00
_cell.angle_beta   90.00
_cell.angle_gamma   90.00
#
_symmetry.space_group_name_H-M   'P 1'
#
loop_
_entity.id
_entity.type
_entity.pdbx_description
1 polymer ?
#
loop_
_entity_poly.entity_id
_entity_poly.type
_entity_poly.pdbx_seq_one_letter_code
_entity_poly.pdbx_strand_id
1 'polypeptide(L)'
;MSGQTRIRTRETIRILVCSAGSNGDGIVDIELAADGTVTERARVPAANPAFLSVHPDGKSLYTVERAAGGRVASYRLNGGCGDLARLNDRSSEGAGLLC
;
A
#
# COMPACT_ATOMS: atom_id res chain seq x y z
N MET A 1 -19.38 24.87 31.46
CA MET A 1 -19.21 23.42 31.19
C MET A 1 -20.07 23.06 29.99
N SER A 2 -19.66 22.08 29.19
CA SER A 2 -20.11 21.76 27.81
C SER A 2 -19.31 22.53 26.76
N GLY A 3 -18.43 21.95 25.96
CA GLY A 3 -18.28 20.53 25.59
C GLY A 3 -17.90 20.51 24.11
N GLN A 4 -16.74 21.07 23.76
CA GLN A 4 -16.21 21.00 22.40
C GLN A 4 -15.71 19.58 22.16
N THR A 5 -16.57 18.74 21.59
CA THR A 5 -16.16 17.51 20.93
C THR A 5 -15.31 17.89 19.74
N ARG A 6 -14.01 18.08 19.97
CA ARG A 6 -13.00 18.27 18.92
C ARG A 6 -12.90 16.94 18.20
N ILE A 7 -13.70 16.78 17.14
CA ILE A 7 -13.48 15.77 16.12
C ILE A 7 -12.01 15.93 15.74
N ARG A 8 -11.19 14.94 16.10
CA ARG A 8 -9.79 14.92 15.69
C ARG A 8 -9.80 14.65 14.19
N THR A 9 -9.96 15.70 13.39
CA THR A 9 -9.60 15.70 11.98
C THR A 9 -8.14 15.27 11.96
N ARG A 10 -7.87 14.03 11.54
CA ARG A 10 -6.52 13.74 11.08
C ARG A 10 -6.35 14.65 9.87
N GLU A 11 -5.47 15.64 9.98
CA GLU A 11 -5.17 16.61 8.92
C GLU A 11 -4.47 15.97 7.72
N THR A 12 -4.32 14.63 7.75
CA THR A 12 -3.62 13.84 6.77
C THR A 12 -4.41 12.59 6.38
N ILE A 13 -4.29 12.21 5.11
CA ILE A 13 -4.85 10.99 4.51
C ILE A 13 -3.70 10.03 4.21
N ARG A 14 -3.87 8.76 4.56
CA ARG A 14 -2.93 7.69 4.20
C ARG A 14 -3.27 7.14 2.83
N ILE A 15 -2.29 7.03 1.94
CA ILE A 15 -2.45 6.51 0.58
C ILE A 15 -1.40 5.40 0.35
N LEU A 16 -1.82 4.32 -0.32
CA LEU A 16 -0.92 3.23 -0.73
C LEU A 16 -0.75 3.30 -2.26
N VAL A 17 0.50 3.29 -2.72
CA VAL A 17 0.84 3.51 -4.13
C VAL A 17 1.73 2.37 -4.64
N CYS A 18 1.41 1.83 -5.82
CA CYS A 18 2.33 0.96 -6.56
C CYS A 18 3.44 1.81 -7.20
N SER A 19 4.69 1.45 -6.94
CA SER A 19 5.87 2.10 -7.52
C SER A 19 6.69 1.07 -8.28
N ALA A 20 6.92 1.31 -9.56
CA ALA A 20 7.80 0.50 -10.42
C ALA A 20 8.79 1.44 -11.11
N GLY A 21 9.87 1.81 -10.41
CA GLY A 21 10.75 2.91 -10.81
C GLY A 21 12.16 2.82 -10.23
N SER A 22 13.00 3.81 -10.52
CA SER A 22 14.45 3.79 -10.23
C SER A 22 14.83 3.67 -8.76
N ASN A 23 13.89 3.91 -7.83
CA ASN A 23 14.11 3.77 -6.38
C ASN A 23 13.69 2.38 -5.86
N GLY A 24 13.60 1.39 -6.75
CA GLY A 24 13.17 0.03 -6.46
C GLY A 24 11.65 -0.14 -6.63
N ASP A 25 11.25 -1.34 -7.03
CA ASP A 25 9.83 -1.67 -7.15
C ASP A 25 9.24 -1.95 -5.75
N GLY A 26 8.02 -1.47 -5.51
CA GLY A 26 7.41 -1.63 -4.20
C GLY A 26 6.05 -0.98 -4.03
N ILE A 27 5.49 -1.24 -2.85
CA ILE A 27 4.30 -0.56 -2.35
C ILE A 27 4.80 0.56 -1.42
N VAL A 28 4.37 1.79 -1.70
CA VAL A 28 4.76 2.98 -0.95
C VAL A 28 3.57 3.42 -0.10
N ASP A 29 3.81 3.58 1.19
CA ASP A 29 2.89 4.17 2.14
C ASP A 29 3.19 5.67 2.26
N ILE A 30 2.26 6.52 1.85
CA ILE A 30 2.41 7.98 1.90
C ILE A 30 1.36 8.61 2.80
N GLU A 31 1.75 9.71 3.42
CA GLU A 31 0.86 10.62 4.12
C GLU A 31 0.68 11.89 3.29
N LEU A 32 -0.58 12.21 2.95
CA LEU A 32 -0.97 13.43 2.24
C LEU A 32 -1.60 14.40 3.24
N ALA A 33 -0.95 15.54 3.47
CA ALA A 33 -1.49 16.61 4.29
C ALA A 33 -2.49 17.49 3.54
N ALA A 34 -3.31 18.22 4.29
CA ALA A 34 -4.35 19.12 3.75
C ALA A 34 -3.80 20.23 2.84
N ASP A 35 -2.53 20.62 3.01
CA ASP A 35 -1.84 21.60 2.16
C ASP A 35 -1.26 21.00 0.86
N GLY A 36 -1.43 19.69 0.66
CA GLY A 36 -0.89 18.95 -0.48
C GLY A 36 0.52 18.38 -0.25
N THR A 37 1.12 18.58 0.92
CA THR A 37 2.42 17.98 1.23
C THR A 37 2.32 16.45 1.26
N VAL A 38 3.20 15.78 0.53
CA VAL A 38 3.31 14.32 0.48
C VAL A 38 4.57 13.87 1.20
N THR A 39 4.40 13.00 2.20
CA THR A 39 5.52 12.40 2.95
C THR A 39 5.51 10.90 2.79
N GLU A 40 6.60 10.32 2.30
CA GLU A 40 6.79 8.85 2.31
C GLU A 40 7.02 8.39 3.75
N ARG A 41 6.19 7.45 4.21
CA ARG A 41 6.27 6.85 5.55
C ARG A 41 7.03 5.54 5.54
N ALA A 42 6.80 4.73 4.52
CA ALA A 42 7.42 3.42 4.37
C ALA A 42 7.37 2.96 2.92
N ARG A 43 8.27 2.04 2.58
CA ARG A 43 8.31 1.32 1.32
C ARG A 43 8.59 -0.14 1.58
N VAL A 44 7.82 -1.01 0.95
CA VAL A 44 8.02 -2.47 1.01
C VAL A 44 8.29 -2.98 -0.40
N PRO A 45 9.32 -3.84 -0.58
CA PRO A 45 9.58 -4.45 -1.88
C PRO A 45 8.39 -5.25 -2.39
N ALA A 46 8.08 -5.08 -3.67
CA ALA A 46 7.08 -5.86 -4.41
C ALA A 46 7.54 -6.00 -5.85
N ALA A 47 7.25 -7.13 -6.51
CA ALA A 47 7.75 -7.40 -7.86
C ALA A 47 6.88 -6.70 -8.93
N ASN A 48 7.34 -5.56 -9.44
CA ASN A 48 6.64 -4.77 -10.46
C ASN A 48 5.12 -4.65 -10.21
N PRO A 49 4.72 -4.03 -9.08
CA PRO A 49 3.31 -3.96 -8.68
C PRO A 49 2.54 -3.06 -9.65
N ALA A 50 1.40 -3.54 -10.15
CA ALA A 50 0.58 -2.83 -11.13
C ALA A 50 -0.77 -2.37 -10.58
N PHE A 51 -1.27 -3.03 -9.53
CA PHE A 51 -2.54 -2.71 -8.90
C PHE A 51 -2.55 -3.15 -7.45
N LEU A 52 -3.28 -2.43 -6.58
CA LEU A 52 -3.48 -2.83 -5.20
C LEU A 52 -4.91 -2.55 -4.72
N SER A 53 -5.36 -3.29 -3.71
CA SER A 53 -6.64 -3.08 -3.05
C SER A 53 -6.56 -3.43 -1.57
N VAL A 54 -7.07 -2.53 -0.72
CA VAL A 54 -7.16 -2.74 0.72
C VAL A 54 -8.45 -3.48 1.02
N HIS A 55 -8.36 -4.54 1.83
CA HIS A 55 -9.53 -5.26 2.32
C HIS A 55 -10.42 -4.32 3.17
N PRO A 56 -11.76 -4.44 3.15
CA PRO A 56 -12.65 -3.52 3.88
C PRO A 56 -12.41 -3.41 5.39
N ASP A 57 -11.80 -4.42 6.01
CA ASP A 57 -11.43 -4.38 7.44
C ASP A 57 -10.18 -3.54 7.75
N GLY A 58 -9.49 -3.05 6.72
CA GLY A 58 -8.28 -2.23 6.83
C GLY A 58 -7.03 -2.98 7.33
N LYS A 59 -7.06 -4.32 7.40
CA LYS A 59 -5.96 -5.13 7.96
C LYS A 59 -5.13 -5.87 6.91
N SER A 60 -5.64 -5.97 5.69
CA SER A 60 -4.98 -6.68 4.60
C SER A 60 -4.95 -5.84 3.33
N LEU A 61 -3.89 -6.01 2.55
CA LEU A 61 -3.70 -5.42 1.23
C LEU A 61 -3.38 -6.54 0.24
N TYR A 62 -3.97 -6.47 -0.94
CA TYR A 62 -3.67 -7.38 -2.04
C TYR A 62 -3.05 -6.60 -3.19
N THR A 63 -2.03 -7.17 -3.83
CA THR A 63 -1.31 -6.51 -4.92
C THR A 63 -1.14 -7.47 -6.08
N VAL A 64 -1.39 -6.95 -7.29
CA VAL A 64 -1.04 -7.63 -8.55
C VAL A 64 0.40 -7.28 -8.89
N GLU A 65 1.24 -8.29 -8.96
CA GLU A 65 2.65 -8.23 -9.28
C GLU A 65 2.88 -8.78 -10.70
N ARG A 66 3.53 -7.99 -11.56
CA ARG A 66 3.86 -8.39 -12.94
C ARG A 66 5.10 -9.29 -12.99
N ALA A 67 5.10 -10.34 -12.16
CA ALA A 67 6.10 -11.39 -12.16
C ALA A 67 5.70 -12.55 -13.08
N ALA A 68 6.58 -13.54 -13.25
CA ALA A 68 6.30 -14.74 -14.03
C ALA A 68 5.00 -15.44 -13.57
N GLY A 69 4.14 -15.78 -14.53
CA GLY A 69 2.81 -16.35 -14.29
C GLY A 69 1.76 -15.36 -13.81
N GLY A 70 2.11 -14.07 -13.63
CA GLY A 70 1.28 -13.07 -12.95
C GLY A 70 1.03 -13.47 -11.49
N ARG A 71 1.27 -12.58 -10.53
CA ARG A 71 1.12 -12.95 -9.11
C ARG A 71 0.15 -12.06 -8.38
N VAL A 72 -0.62 -12.66 -7.50
CA VAL A 72 -1.38 -11.96 -6.47
C VAL A 72 -0.66 -12.20 -5.15
N ALA A 73 -0.12 -11.12 -4.57
CA ALA A 73 0.53 -11.14 -3.27
C ALA A 73 -0.40 -10.53 -2.21
N SER A 74 -0.35 -11.09 -1.00
CA SER A 74 -1.07 -10.57 0.16
C SER A 74 -0.10 -9.97 1.17
N TYR A 75 -0.54 -8.90 1.80
CA TYR A 75 0.21 -8.14 2.79
C TYR A 75 -0.67 -7.86 4.00
N ARG A 76 -0.09 -7.92 5.20
CA ARG A 76 -0.71 -7.37 6.41
C ARG A 76 -0.53 -5.86 6.40
N LEU A 77 -1.59 -5.14 6.72
CA LEU A 77 -1.61 -3.69 6.89
C LEU A 77 -1.90 -3.38 8.35
N ASN A 78 -0.89 -2.92 9.09
CA ASN A 78 -1.11 -2.38 10.43
C ASN A 78 -1.52 -0.89 10.32
N GLY A 79 -2.56 -0.49 11.07
CA GLY A 79 -3.12 0.87 11.03
C GLY A 79 -2.22 1.99 11.62
N GLY A 80 -1.05 1.64 12.14
CA GLY A 80 -0.03 2.58 12.64
C GLY A 80 1.07 2.90 11.63
N CYS A 81 2.12 3.63 12.06
CA CYS A 81 3.37 3.74 11.31
C CYS A 81 4.08 2.38 11.33
N GLY A 82 4.27 1.77 10.17
CA GLY A 82 5.41 0.86 10.00
C GLY A 82 5.14 -0.43 9.26
N ASP A 83 4.12 -1.20 9.60
CA ASP A 83 4.17 -2.61 9.22
C ASP A 83 3.19 -2.95 8.10
N LEU A 84 3.59 -2.61 6.88
CA LEU A 84 3.15 -3.36 5.72
C LEU A 84 4.08 -4.59 5.62
N ALA A 85 3.52 -5.79 5.72
CA ALA A 85 4.32 -7.02 5.74
C ALA A 85 3.77 -8.04 4.76
N ARG A 86 4.60 -8.49 3.81
CA ARG A 86 4.22 -9.54 2.87
C ARG A 86 3.92 -10.83 3.62
N LEU A 87 2.81 -11.48 3.29
CA LEU A 87 2.36 -12.72 3.94
C LEU A 87 2.59 -13.92 3.03
N ASN A 88 2.08 -13.86 1.81
CA ASN A 88 2.23 -14.91 0.80
C ASN A 88 1.90 -14.38 -0.59
N ASP A 89 1.95 -15.27 -1.56
CA ASP A 89 1.49 -15.00 -2.92
C ASP A 89 1.15 -16.26 -3.70
N ARG A 90 0.31 -16.10 -4.71
CA ARG A 90 -0.10 -17.16 -5.64
C ARG A 90 -0.01 -16.69 -7.08
N SER A 91 0.26 -17.64 -7.97
CA SER A 91 0.09 -17.41 -9.41
C SER A 91 -1.36 -17.08 -9.68
N SER A 92 -1.59 -16.08 -10.54
CA SER A 92 -2.88 -15.81 -11.15
C SER A 92 -3.01 -16.46 -12.52
N GLU A 93 -1.98 -17.18 -12.97
CA GLU A 93 -1.87 -17.79 -14.31
C GLU A 93 -1.99 -16.76 -15.45
N GLY A 94 -1.73 -15.50 -15.15
CA GLY A 94 -1.69 -14.43 -16.14
C GLY A 94 -0.39 -14.46 -16.95
N ALA A 95 -0.35 -13.68 -18.02
CA ALA A 95 0.81 -13.63 -18.90
C ALA A 95 2.11 -13.18 -18.19
N GLY A 96 2.02 -12.53 -17.01
CA GLY A 96 3.16 -11.92 -16.33
C GLY A 96 3.88 -10.89 -17.21
N LEU A 97 4.89 -10.19 -16.68
CA LEU A 97 5.91 -9.65 -17.57
C LEU A 97 6.93 -10.78 -17.76
N LEU A 98 6.88 -11.46 -18.90
CA LEU A 98 7.97 -12.33 -19.33
C LEU A 98 9.06 -11.40 -19.89
N CYS A 99 10.21 -11.39 -19.23
CA CYS A 99 11.45 -10.98 -19.87
C CYS A 99 11.91 -12.06 -20.85
#